data_AF-A0A2H0QCD0-F1
#
_entry.id   AF-A0A2H0QCD0-F1
#
_cell.length_a   1.000
_cell.length_b   1.000
_cell.length_c   1.000
_cell.angle_alpha   90.00
_cell.angle_beta   90.00
_cell.angle_gamma   90.00
#
_symmetry.space_group_name_H-M   'P 1'
#
loop_
_entity.id
_entity.type
_entity.pdbx_description
1 polymer ?
#
loop_
_entity_poly.entity_id
_entity_poly.type
_entity_poly.pdbx_seq_one_letter_code
_entity_poly.pdbx_strand_id
1 'polypeptide(L)' 'MSIGIWQVVLILLVVLIVFGAGKLPNVMKDMGKGIKGFKEGMDEGQTAASPKKVSKPKKASKTSKKSK' A
#
# COMPACT_ATOMS: atom_id res chain seq x y z
N MET A 1 -4.75 32.45 8.30
CA MET A 1 -4.96 31.64 7.09
C MET A 1 -4.26 30.31 7.28
N SER A 2 -4.91 29.38 7.97
CA SER A 2 -4.33 28.08 8.28
C SER A 2 -4.37 27.22 7.02
N ILE A 3 -3.25 26.56 6.69
CA ILE A 3 -3.22 25.48 5.70
C ILE A 3 -4.07 24.36 6.29
N GLY A 4 -5.35 24.38 5.93
CA GLY A 4 -6.34 23.43 6.37
C GLY A 4 -6.30 22.18 5.52
N ILE A 5 -6.98 21.15 6.00
CA ILE A 5 -7.21 19.89 5.29
C ILE A 5 -7.79 20.16 3.89
N TRP A 6 -8.60 21.22 3.74
CA TRP A 6 -9.19 21.67 2.47
C TRP A 6 -8.14 21.96 1.39
N GLN A 7 -7.04 22.64 1.72
CA GLN A 7 -5.97 22.95 0.77
C GLN A 7 -5.21 21.69 0.35
N VAL A 8 -4.94 20.79 1.29
CA VAL A 8 -4.25 19.51 1.02
C VAL A 8 -5.08 18.65 0.05
N VAL A 9 -6.40 18.57 0.25
CA VAL A 9 -7.30 17.84 -0.66
C VAL A 9 -7.31 18.44 -2.07
N LEU A 10 -7.29 19.77 -2.18
CA LEU A 10 -7.29 20.48 -3.46
C LEU A 10 -5.99 20.22 -4.24
N ILE A 11 -4.85 20.24 -3.55
CA ILE A 11 -3.54 19.89 -4.14
C ILE A 11 -3.52 18.41 -4.56
N LEU A 12 -4.03 17.52 -3.72
CA LEU A 12 -4.11 16.08 -4.02
C LEU A 12 -4.91 15.83 -5.30
N LEU A 13 -6.02 16.55 -5.49
CA LEU A 13 -6.87 16.44 -6.67
C LEU A 13 -6.11 16.84 -7.95
N VAL A 14 -5.38 17.97 -7.92
CA VAL A 14 -4.57 18.43 -9.05
C VAL A 14 -3.48 17.40 -9.40
N VAL A 15 -2.78 16.88 -8.39
CA VAL A 15 -1.77 15.83 -8.59
C VAL A 15 -2.38 14.58 -9.20
N LEU A 16 -3.58 14.17 -8.77
CA LEU A 16 -4.31 13.02 -9.32
C LEU A 16 -4.71 13.21 -10.78
N ILE A 17 -5.01 14.44 -11.20
CA ILE A 17 -5.32 14.74 -12.61
C ILE A 17 -4.05 14.68 -13.46
N VAL A 18 -2.94 15.26 -12.99
CA VAL A 18 -1.66 15.27 -13.72
C VAL A 18 -1.05 13.88 -13.83
N PHE A 19 -1.04 13.12 -12.73
CA PHE A 19 -0.47 11.77 -12.71
C PHE A 19 -1.47 10.70 -13.20
N GLY A 20 -2.78 10.96 -13.11
CA GLY A 20 -3.84 10.01 -13.42
C GLY A 20 -4.07 8.98 -12.32
N ALA A 21 -5.34 8.59 -12.12
CA ALA A 21 -5.75 7.62 -11.08
C ALA A 21 -5.15 6.21 -11.25
N GLY A 22 -4.68 5.85 -12.44
CA GLY A 22 -4.07 4.53 -12.71
C GLY A 22 -2.57 4.45 -12.40
N LYS A 23 -1.85 5.57 -12.38
CA LYS A 23 -0.39 5.58 -12.12
C LYS A 23 -0.10 5.59 -10.62
N LEU A 24 -0.90 6.31 -9.84
CA LEU A 24 -0.71 6.45 -8.40
C LEU A 24 -0.68 5.10 -7.64
N PRO A 25 -1.59 4.14 -7.89
CA PRO A 25 -1.59 2.85 -7.21
C PRO A 25 -0.39 1.96 -7.59
N ASN A 26 0.08 2.04 -8.84
CA ASN A 26 1.24 1.28 -9.29
C ASN A 26 2.53 1.80 -8.64
N VAL A 27 2.73 3.12 -8.64
CA VAL A 27 3.89 3.76 -7.99
C VAL A 27 3.87 3.54 -6.48
N MET A 28 2.72 3.70 -5.82
CA MET A 28 2.57 3.39 -4.39
C MET A 28 2.79 1.92 -4.08
N LYS A 29 2.43 0.99 -4.99
CA LYS A 29 2.64 -0.44 -4.79
C LYS A 29 4.12 -0.81 -4.85
N ASP A 30 4.88 -0.22 -5.76
CA ASP A 30 6.32 -0.47 -5.88
C ASP A 30 7.10 0.19 -4.74
N MET A 31 6.76 1.44 -4.41
CA MET A 31 7.32 2.16 -3.26
C MET A 31 6.94 1.50 -1.92
N GLY A 32 5.68 1.04 -1.79
CA GLY A 32 5.18 0.39 -0.58
C GLY A 32 5.85 -0.95 -0.29
N LYS A 33 6.24 -1.71 -1.32
CA LYS A 33 7.05 -2.93 -1.13
C LYS A 33 8.45 -2.60 -0.61
N GLY A 34 9.10 -1.56 -1.13
CA GLY A 34 10.41 -1.12 -0.67
C GLY A 34 10.38 -0.62 0.78
N ILE A 35 9.39 0.21 1.12
CA ILE A 35 9.20 0.71 2.50
C ILE A 35 8.87 -0.45 3.46
N LYS A 36 8.07 -1.43 3.02
CA LYS A 36 7.74 -2.61 3.83
C LYS A 36 8.99 -3.44 4.14
N GLY A 37 9.82 -3.74 3.14
CA GLY A 37 11.08 -4.46 3.35
C GLY A 37 12.07 -3.68 4.21
N PHE A 38 12.12 -2.35 4.07
CA PHE A 38 12.92 -1.49 4.93
C PHE A 38 12.43 -1.52 6.39
N LYS A 39 11.11 -1.51 6.59
CA LYS A 39 10.52 -1.60 7.94
C LYS A 39 10.76 -2.96 8.57
N GLU A 40 10.54 -4.05 7.81
CA GLU A 40 10.80 -5.43 8.27
C GLU A 40 12.29 -5.62 8.62
N GLY A 41 13.22 -5.12 7.82
CA GLY A 41 14.66 -5.20 8.11
C GLY A 41 15.11 -4.34 9.31
N MET A 42 14.49 -3.18 9.51
CA MET A 42 14.79 -2.33 10.66
C MET A 42 14.20 -2.88 11.97
N ASP A 43 13.01 -3.49 11.91
CA ASP A 43 12.41 -4.24 13.03
C ASP A 43 13.24 -5.49 13.35
N GLU A 44 13.73 -6.24 12.35
CA GLU A 44 14.57 -7.44 12.55
C GLU A 44 15.94 -7.11 13.17
N GLY A 45 16.55 -5.99 12.79
CA GLY A 45 17.77 -5.48 13.43
C GLY A 45 17.57 -4.98 14.87
N GLN A 46 16.34 -4.65 15.26
CA GLN A 46 15.99 -4.19 16.60
C GLN A 46 15.39 -5.30 17.48
N THR A 47 14.92 -6.41 16.88
CA THR A 47 14.23 -7.51 17.58
C THR A 47 14.79 -8.89 17.19
N ALA A 48 15.91 -9.29 17.81
CA ALA A 48 16.30 -10.70 17.84
C ALA A 48 15.37 -11.58 18.73
N ALA A 49 14.13 -11.14 19.03
CA ALA A 49 13.23 -11.85 19.94
C ALA A 49 11.73 -11.56 19.69
N SER A 50 11.16 -11.98 18.54
CA SER A 50 9.77 -12.51 18.48
C SER A 50 9.34 -12.89 17.06
N PRO A 51 8.87 -14.14 16.82
CA PRO A 51 8.30 -14.53 15.55
C PRO A 51 6.78 -14.31 15.55
N LYS A 52 6.30 -13.19 14.99
CA LYS A 52 4.87 -13.00 14.64
C LYS A 52 4.76 -11.99 13.50
N LYS A 53 3.88 -12.07 12.50
CA LYS A 53 2.91 -13.06 11.99
C LYS A 53 2.22 -12.34 10.81
N VAL A 54 2.25 -12.94 9.62
CA VAL A 54 1.15 -12.96 8.61
C VAL A 54 0.66 -11.65 7.98
N SER A 55 0.71 -11.59 6.63
CA SER A 55 -0.51 -11.36 5.82
C SER A 55 -0.38 -11.90 4.39
N LYS A 56 -0.89 -13.12 4.20
CA LYS A 56 -1.57 -13.50 2.95
C LYS A 56 -2.71 -12.50 2.70
N PRO A 57 -3.02 -12.13 1.45
CA PRO A 57 -4.39 -11.85 1.09
C PRO A 57 -4.92 -12.97 0.20
N LYS A 58 -5.94 -13.62 0.72
CA LYS A 58 -6.90 -14.44 -0.03
C LYS A 58 -7.70 -13.50 -0.94
N LYS A 59 -8.04 -14.01 -2.13
CA LYS A 59 -9.03 -13.56 -3.15
C LYS A 59 -8.56 -12.60 -4.27
N ALA A 60 -8.28 -13.19 -5.44
CA ALA A 60 -8.99 -12.87 -6.68
C ALA A 60 -8.88 -14.04 -7.70
N SER A 61 -10.02 -14.41 -8.30
CA SER A 61 -10.26 -15.34 -9.44
C SER A 61 -10.30 -16.85 -9.15
N LYS A 62 -11.12 -17.72 -9.77
CA LYS A 62 -12.44 -17.72 -10.43
C LYS A 62 -12.72 -19.22 -10.72
N THR A 63 -13.94 -19.70 -10.49
CA THR A 63 -14.64 -20.75 -11.27
C THR A 63 -13.91 -22.07 -11.63
N SER A 64 -14.10 -23.15 -10.85
CA SER A 64 -14.11 -24.52 -11.39
C SER A 64 -14.72 -25.55 -10.42
N LYS A 65 -15.59 -26.42 -10.94
CA LYS A 65 -16.15 -27.64 -10.34
C LYS A 65 -17.20 -27.48 -9.23
N LYS A 66 -18.41 -27.11 -9.65
CA LYS A 66 -19.64 -27.70 -9.13
C LYS A 66 -19.74 -29.12 -9.72
N SER A 67 -19.25 -30.10 -8.97
CA SER A 67 -19.49 -31.51 -9.19
C SER A 67 -20.43 -31.97 -8.07
N LYS A 68 -21.73 -31.90 -8.31
CA LYS A 68 -22.72 -32.85 -7.79
C LYS A 68 -24.02 -32.66 -8.54
#